data_AF-A0A7C0YBW4-F1
#
_entry.id   AF-A0A7C0YBW4-F1
#
_cell.length_a   1.000
_cell.length_b   1.000
_cell.length_c   1.000
_cell.angle_alpha   90.00
_cell.angle_beta   90.00
_cell.angle_gamma   90.00
#
_symmetry.space_group_name_H-M   'P 1'
#
loop_
_entity.id
_entity.type
_entity.pdbx_description
1 polymer ?
#
loop_
_entity_poly.entity_id
_entity_poly.type
_entity_poly.pdbx_seq_one_letter_code
_entity_poly.pdbx_strand_id
1 'polypeptide(L)'
;MKENRNKLVLLFMLTLLGSALILYNLYALEPSLLLISYALALPFLSIAAMLFFYYSKIIDEIVLKKRILTKNLKEGDVLAGSKWRGLNKKEIAKLRKRKKYVWIKEGVRFAPVFPITMLVTLFYGSLVPLII
;
A
#
# COMPACT_ATOMS: atom_id res chain seq x y z
N MET A 1 8.39 12.42 6.12
CA MET A 1 8.35 11.75 4.79
C MET A 1 9.69 11.13 4.36
N LYS A 2 10.84 11.80 4.57
CA LYS A 2 12.17 11.19 4.40
C LYS A 2 12.42 9.98 5.33
N GLU A 3 11.86 10.02 6.53
CA GLU A 3 12.04 8.99 7.55
C GLU A 3 11.55 7.58 7.13
N ASN A 4 10.33 7.46 6.58
CA ASN A 4 9.83 6.16 6.09
C ASN A 4 10.62 5.61 4.90
N ARG A 5 11.19 6.49 4.06
CA ARG A 5 12.03 6.06 2.94
C ARG A 5 13.34 5.45 3.46
N ASN A 6 13.97 6.12 4.43
CA ASN A 6 15.21 5.63 5.02
C ASN A 6 14.99 4.30 5.75
N LYS A 7 13.87 4.13 6.46
CA LYS A 7 13.49 2.85 7.09
C LYS A 7 13.32 1.72 6.06
N LEU A 8 12.69 2.01 4.91
CA LEU A 8 12.50 1.03 3.84
C LEU A 8 13.82 0.62 3.16
N VAL A 9 14.70 1.59 2.90
CA VAL A 9 16.04 1.30 2.36
C VAL A 9 16.89 0.53 3.36
N LEU A 10 16.81 0.87 4.66
CA LEU A 10 17.48 0.12 5.71
C LEU A 10 17.00 -1.33 5.77
N LEU A 11 15.68 -1.55 5.71
CA LEU A 11 15.10 -2.89 5.65
C LEU A 11 15.61 -3.67 4.43
N PHE A 12 15.66 -3.03 3.26
CA PHE A 12 16.21 -3.63 2.04
C PHE A 12 17.68 -4.06 2.22
N MET A 13 18.52 -3.17 2.76
CA MET A 13 19.93 -3.45 3.04
C MET A 13 20.09 -4.62 4.03
N LEU A 14 19.24 -4.70 5.06
CA LEU A 14 19.23 -5.81 6.00
C LEU A 14 18.84 -7.13 5.32
N THR A 15 17.85 -7.13 4.43
CA THR A 15 17.48 -8.34 3.67
C THR A 15 18.60 -8.81 2.74
N LEU A 16 19.31 -7.88 2.09
CA LEU A 16 20.47 -8.21 1.26
C LEU A 16 21.60 -8.81 2.08
N LEU A 17 21.96 -8.16 3.19
CA LEU A 17 22.99 -8.67 4.10
C LEU A 17 22.64 -10.06 4.63
N GLY A 18 21.39 -10.28 5.05
CA GLY A 18 20.90 -11.58 5.49
C GLY A 18 21.01 -12.64 4.41
N SER A 19 20.58 -12.33 3.17
CA SER A 19 20.71 -13.27 2.05
C SER A 19 22.16 -13.61 1.71
N ALA A 20 23.07 -12.63 1.78
CA ALA A 20 24.50 -12.85 1.53
C ALA A 20 25.14 -13.73 2.61
N LEU A 21 24.79 -13.52 3.89
CA LEU A 21 25.25 -14.36 4.98
C LEU A 21 24.73 -15.79 4.84
N ILE A 22 23.47 -15.99 4.46
CA ILE A 22 22.90 -17.31 4.20
C ILE A 22 23.66 -18.00 3.06
N LEU A 23 23.88 -17.32 1.94
CA LEU A 23 24.62 -17.87 0.80
C LEU A 23 26.07 -18.23 1.17
N TYR A 24 26.74 -17.39 1.96
CA TYR A 24 28.11 -17.66 2.45
C TYR A 24 28.18 -18.94 3.29
N ASN A 25 27.25 -19.12 4.23
CA ASN A 25 27.20 -20.33 5.06
C ASN A 25 26.82 -21.57 4.23
N LEU A 26 25.94 -21.42 3.24
CA LEU A 26 25.52 -22.52 2.37
C LEU A 26 26.64 -23.00 1.44
N TYR A 27 27.56 -22.13 1.02
CA TYR A 27 28.71 -22.51 0.18
C TYR A 27 29.56 -23.63 0.79
N ALA A 28 29.61 -23.72 2.13
CA ALA A 28 30.38 -24.74 2.84
C ALA A 28 29.69 -26.11 2.94
N LEU A 29 28.40 -26.22 2.55
CA LEU A 29 27.54 -27.36 2.89
C LEU A 29 26.97 -28.13 1.68
N GLU A 30 27.51 -27.91 0.47
CA GLU A 30 26.96 -28.45 -0.80
C GLU A 30 25.44 -28.25 -0.93
N PRO A 31 24.99 -27.00 -1.16
CA PRO A 31 23.60 -26.65 -1.01
C PRO A 31 22.75 -27.23 -2.14
N SER A 32 21.55 -27.70 -1.78
CA SER A 32 20.52 -28.04 -2.77
C SER A 32 20.04 -26.79 -3.52
N LEU A 33 19.65 -26.96 -4.79
CA LEU A 33 19.08 -25.87 -5.61
C LEU A 33 17.89 -25.17 -4.93
N LEU A 34 17.13 -25.91 -4.13
CA LEU A 34 15.98 -25.42 -3.39
C LEU A 34 16.39 -24.39 -2.33
N LEU A 35 17.47 -24.63 -1.57
CA LEU A 35 17.98 -23.68 -0.58
C LEU A 35 18.51 -22.38 -1.22
N ILE A 36 19.19 -22.50 -2.36
CA ILE A 36 19.66 -21.34 -3.14
C ILE A 36 18.46 -20.51 -3.60
N SER A 37 17.38 -21.15 -4.06
CA SER A 37 16.18 -20.46 -4.52
C SER A 37 15.53 -19.62 -3.42
N TYR A 38 15.44 -20.12 -2.19
CA TYR A 38 14.90 -19.36 -1.06
C TYR A 38 15.79 -18.21 -0.64
N ALA A 39 17.12 -18.40 -0.65
CA ALA A 39 18.06 -17.33 -0.35
C ALA A 39 17.94 -16.15 -1.33
N LEU A 40 17.69 -16.44 -2.62
CA LEU A 40 17.46 -15.43 -3.66
C LEU A 40 16.03 -14.87 -3.68
N ALA A 41 15.04 -15.61 -3.18
CA ALA A 41 13.66 -15.13 -3.10
C ALA A 41 13.51 -13.94 -2.15
N LEU A 42 14.27 -13.91 -1.04
CA LEU A 42 14.23 -12.81 -0.07
C LEU A 42 14.58 -11.43 -0.66
N PRO A 43 15.74 -11.22 -1.33
CA PRO A 43 16.05 -9.94 -1.95
C PRO A 43 15.10 -9.62 -3.11
N PHE A 44 14.61 -10.63 -3.83
CA PHE A 44 13.61 -10.40 -4.88
C PHE A 44 12.30 -9.85 -4.30
N LEU A 45 11.79 -10.45 -3.22
CA LEU A 45 10.59 -9.99 -2.53
C LEU A 45 10.77 -8.59 -1.94
N SER A 46 11.96 -8.25 -1.44
CA SER A 46 12.20 -6.92 -0.90
C SER A 46 12.25 -5.83 -1.99
N ILE A 47 12.82 -6.13 -3.17
CA ILE A 47 12.71 -5.25 -4.35
C ILE A 47 11.24 -5.08 -4.76
N ALA A 48 10.50 -6.18 -4.88
CA ALA A 48 9.10 -6.15 -5.26
C ALA A 48 8.26 -5.31 -4.27
N ALA A 49 8.48 -5.49 -2.96
CA ALA A 49 7.82 -4.70 -1.92
C ALA A 49 8.18 -3.21 -2.02
N MET A 50 9.43 -2.88 -2.34
CA MET A 50 9.86 -1.49 -2.54
C MET A 50 9.17 -0.87 -3.75
N LEU A 51 9.18 -1.56 -4.90
CA LEU A 51 8.48 -1.11 -6.11
C LEU A 51 6.98 -0.92 -5.85
N PHE A 52 6.35 -1.88 -5.17
CA PHE A 52 4.94 -1.78 -4.79
C PHE A 52 4.68 -0.57 -3.88
N PHE A 53 5.55 -0.30 -2.91
CA PHE A 53 5.41 0.88 -2.05
C PHE A 53 5.52 2.18 -2.84
N TYR A 54 6.45 2.30 -3.79
CA TYR A 54 6.54 3.46 -4.66
C TYR A 54 5.31 3.60 -5.55
N TYR A 55 4.88 2.52 -6.17
CA TYR A 55 3.67 2.48 -6.99
C TYR A 55 2.44 2.93 -6.19
N SER A 56 2.26 2.39 -4.98
CA SER A 56 1.12 2.75 -4.11
C SER A 56 1.07 4.24 -3.79
N LYS A 57 2.24 4.88 -3.61
CA LYS A 57 2.32 6.33 -3.38
C LYS A 57 1.95 7.12 -4.62
N ILE A 58 2.44 6.72 -5.79
CA ILE A 58 2.11 7.38 -7.05
C ILE A 58 0.60 7.31 -7.30
N ILE A 59 0.00 6.14 -7.06
CA ILE A 59 -1.45 5.95 -7.16
C ILE A 59 -2.20 6.84 -6.15
N ASP A 60 -1.76 6.90 -4.88
CA ASP A 60 -2.39 7.78 -3.88
C ASP A 60 -2.29 9.26 -4.24
N GLU A 61 -1.22 9.69 -4.90
CA GLU A 61 -1.00 11.09 -5.24
C GLU A 61 -1.65 11.53 -6.55
N ILE A 62 -1.65 10.67 -7.57
CA ILE A 62 -2.10 11.02 -8.93
C ILE A 62 -3.53 10.52 -9.16
N VAL A 63 -3.82 9.28 -8.78
CA VAL A 63 -5.08 8.60 -9.16
C VAL A 63 -6.15 8.83 -8.10
N LEU A 64 -5.79 8.72 -6.81
CA LEU A 64 -6.78 8.82 -5.73
C LEU A 64 -7.10 10.27 -5.32
N LYS A 65 -6.27 11.25 -5.70
CA LYS A 65 -6.56 12.67 -5.42
C LYS A 65 -7.37 13.28 -6.54
N LYS A 66 -8.55 13.76 -6.18
CA LYS A 66 -9.44 14.46 -7.11
C LYS A 66 -9.83 15.82 -6.58
N ARG A 67 -9.81 16.81 -7.46
CA ARG A 67 -10.32 18.14 -7.15
C ARG A 67 -11.82 18.18 -7.41
N ILE A 68 -12.60 18.50 -6.39
CA ILE A 68 -14.05 18.64 -6.51
C ILE A 68 -14.51 20.01 -6.02
N LEU A 69 -15.65 20.45 -6.56
CA LEU A 69 -16.36 21.62 -6.08
C LEU A 69 -16.93 21.34 -4.69
N THR A 70 -16.84 22.30 -3.77
CA THR A 70 -17.35 22.13 -2.41
C THR A 70 -18.86 21.94 -2.34
N LYS A 71 -19.60 22.39 -3.36
CA LYS A 71 -21.04 22.07 -3.52
C LYS A 71 -21.32 20.57 -3.71
N ASN A 72 -20.37 19.83 -4.27
CA ASN A 72 -20.50 18.39 -4.55
C ASN A 72 -19.96 17.50 -3.43
N LEU A 73 -19.40 18.09 -2.35
CA LEU A 73 -18.95 17.33 -1.19
C LEU A 73 -20.12 16.58 -0.53
N LYS A 74 -19.90 15.31 -0.24
CA LYS A 74 -20.81 14.42 0.47
C LYS A 74 -20.26 14.05 1.84
N GLU A 75 -21.16 13.68 2.75
CA GLU A 75 -20.76 13.13 4.05
C GLU A 75 -20.00 11.81 3.85
N GLY A 76 -18.91 11.64 4.60
CA GLY A 76 -18.00 10.51 4.42
C GLY A 76 -16.85 10.74 3.44
N ASP A 77 -16.84 11.83 2.66
CA ASP A 77 -15.69 12.19 1.83
C ASP A 77 -14.46 12.49 2.69
N VAL A 78 -13.28 12.07 2.24
CA VAL A 78 -12.01 12.27 2.96
C VAL A 78 -11.21 13.38 2.30
N LEU A 79 -10.81 14.40 3.06
CA LEU A 79 -9.95 15.47 2.54
C LEU A 79 -8.53 14.96 2.26
N ALA A 80 -7.93 15.47 1.19
CA ALA A 80 -6.52 15.23 0.91
C ALA A 80 -5.66 15.94 1.98
N GLY A 81 -4.82 15.14 2.67
CA GLY A 81 -3.90 15.62 3.71
C GLY A 81 -4.47 15.63 5.13
N SER A 82 -5.73 15.25 5.34
CA SER A 82 -6.27 15.02 6.69
C SER A 82 -6.09 13.57 7.12
N LYS A 83 -6.43 13.28 8.39
CA LYS A 83 -6.61 11.90 8.87
C LYS A 83 -7.62 11.16 7.97
N TRP A 84 -7.49 9.84 7.89
CA TRP A 84 -8.46 8.93 7.25
C TRP A 84 -9.78 8.93 8.03
N ARG A 85 -10.52 10.03 7.92
CA ARG A 85 -11.82 10.24 8.55
C ARG A 85 -12.71 10.94 7.54
N GLY A 86 -13.92 10.42 7.37
CA GLY A 86 -14.96 11.09 6.61
C GLY A 86 -15.32 12.45 7.21
N LEU A 87 -15.65 13.40 6.34
CA LEU A 87 -16.18 14.71 6.74
C LEU A 87 -17.60 14.58 7.28
N ASN A 88 -17.90 15.32 8.35
CA ASN A 88 -19.25 15.50 8.88
C ASN A 88 -19.95 16.71 8.20
N LYS A 89 -21.29 16.71 8.13
CA LYS A 89 -22.12 17.84 7.64
C LYS A 89 -21.66 19.21 8.16
N LYS A 90 -21.32 19.33 9.44
CA LYS A 90 -20.84 20.60 10.04
C LYS A 90 -19.54 21.10 9.40
N GLU A 91 -18.64 20.19 9.03
CA GLU A 91 -17.35 20.51 8.42
C GLU A 91 -17.50 20.86 6.94
N ILE A 92 -18.38 20.14 6.23
CA ILE A 92 -18.74 20.44 4.84
C ILE A 92 -19.33 21.85 4.74
N ALA A 93 -20.23 22.23 5.66
CA ALA A 93 -20.80 23.58 5.70
C ALA A 93 -19.72 24.65 5.90
N LYS A 94 -18.73 24.42 6.78
CA LYS A 94 -17.60 25.34 6.97
C LYS A 94 -16.71 25.44 5.72
N LEU A 95 -16.45 24.32 5.05
CA LEU A 95 -15.63 24.28 3.83
C LEU A 95 -16.29 25.01 2.66
N ARG A 96 -17.61 24.82 2.48
CA ARG A 96 -18.39 25.51 1.45
C ARG A 96 -18.33 27.04 1.58
N LYS A 97 -18.25 27.56 2.80
CA LYS A 97 -18.11 29.01 3.06
C LYS A 97 -16.70 29.55 2.77
N ARG A 98 -15.66 28.72 2.90
CA ARG A 98 -14.26 29.16 2.83
C ARG A 98 -13.60 28.94 1.48
N LYS A 99 -13.98 27.87 0.76
CA LYS A 99 -13.31 27.44 -0.47
C LYS A 99 -14.33 26.98 -1.50
N LYS A 100 -14.11 27.33 -2.77
CA LYS A 100 -14.91 26.82 -3.92
C LYS A 100 -14.52 25.41 -4.32
N TYR A 101 -13.25 25.04 -4.10
CA TYR A 101 -12.70 23.73 -4.46
C TYR A 101 -11.88 23.13 -3.32
N VAL A 102 -11.93 21.81 -3.21
CA VAL A 102 -11.09 21.03 -2.30
C VAL A 102 -10.57 19.79 -3.00
N TRP A 103 -9.44 19.29 -2.51
CA TRP A 103 -8.90 18.00 -2.90
C TRP A 103 -9.44 16.95 -1.95
N ILE A 104 -10.04 15.90 -2.50
CA ILE A 104 -10.49 14.72 -1.76
C ILE A 104 -9.67 13.50 -2.18
N LYS A 105 -9.59 12.52 -1.28
CA LYS A 105 -9.07 11.19 -1.60
C LYS A 105 -10.25 10.26 -1.92
N GLU A 106 -10.41 9.92 -3.19
CA GLU A 106 -11.29 8.84 -3.62
C GLU A 106 -10.64 7.47 -3.30
N GLY A 107 -11.44 6.41 -3.21
CA GLY A 107 -10.91 5.04 -3.04
C GLY A 107 -10.46 4.64 -1.62
N VAL A 108 -10.12 5.58 -0.73
CA VAL A 108 -9.60 5.27 0.62
C VAL A 108 -10.56 4.41 1.45
N ARG A 109 -11.87 4.60 1.29
CA ARG A 109 -12.91 3.79 1.95
C ARG A 109 -12.85 2.29 1.60
N PHE A 110 -12.25 1.93 0.47
CA PHE A 110 -12.09 0.56 0.01
C PHE A 110 -10.73 -0.05 0.39
N ALA A 111 -9.80 0.75 0.93
CA ALA A 111 -8.48 0.26 1.32
C ALA A 111 -8.51 -0.90 2.34
N PRO A 112 -9.42 -0.93 3.34
CA PRO A 112 -9.53 -2.08 4.25
C PRO A 112 -10.13 -3.33 3.59
N VAL A 113 -10.94 -3.15 2.54
CA VAL A 113 -11.61 -4.27 1.85
C VAL A 113 -10.60 -5.06 1.01
N PHE A 114 -9.66 -4.37 0.36
CA PHE A 114 -8.64 -4.99 -0.48
C PHE A 114 -7.87 -6.15 0.19
N PRO A 115 -7.24 -6.00 1.37
CA PRO A 115 -6.52 -7.10 2.01
C PRO A 115 -7.46 -8.24 2.44
N ILE A 116 -8.70 -7.93 2.84
CA ILE A 116 -9.70 -8.95 3.16
C ILE A 116 -10.01 -9.78 1.91
N THR A 117 -10.32 -9.13 0.79
CA THR A 117 -10.58 -9.80 -0.49
C THR A 117 -9.35 -10.62 -0.92
N MET A 118 -8.15 -10.08 -0.80
CA MET A 118 -6.92 -10.79 -1.15
C MET A 118 -6.73 -12.07 -0.34
N LEU A 119 -6.94 -12.02 0.98
CA LEU A 119 -6.84 -13.20 1.84
C LEU A 119 -7.90 -14.24 1.48
N VAL A 120 -9.14 -13.80 1.27
CA VAL A 120 -10.23 -14.68 0.85
C VAL A 120 -9.87 -15.37 -0.47
N THR A 121 -9.41 -14.63 -1.47
CA THR A 121 -9.02 -15.19 -2.76
C THR A 121 -7.83 -16.16 -2.64
N LEU A 122 -6.87 -15.86 -1.76
CA LEU A 122 -5.69 -16.70 -1.57
C LEU A 122 -6.03 -18.05 -0.92
N PHE A 123 -6.90 -18.06 0.09
CA PHE A 123 -7.22 -19.28 0.85
C PHE A 123 -8.40 -20.07 0.29
N TYR A 124 -9.39 -19.38 -0.27
CA TYR A 124 -10.65 -19.98 -0.73
C TYR A 124 -10.80 -19.95 -2.25
N GLY A 125 -9.84 -19.37 -2.98
CA GLY A 125 -9.90 -19.25 -4.43
C GLY A 125 -11.02 -18.32 -4.89
N SER A 126 -11.78 -18.74 -5.90
CA SER A 126 -12.94 -18.00 -6.36
C SER A 126 -14.18 -18.41 -5.56
N LEU A 127 -14.76 -17.50 -4.78
CA LEU A 127 -16.08 -17.68 -4.17
C LEU A 127 -17.23 -17.44 -5.17
N VAL A 128 -16.93 -17.00 -6.40
CA VAL A 128 -17.94 -16.72 -7.44
C VAL A 128 -18.86 -17.92 -7.73
N PRO A 129 -18.37 -19.17 -7.81
CA PRO A 129 -19.23 -20.34 -8.06
C PRO A 129 -20.17 -20.71 -6.91
N LEU A 130 -20.02 -20.12 -5.72
CA LEU A 130 -20.93 -20.37 -4.58
C LEU A 130 -22.17 -19.46 -4.60
N ILE A 131 -22.15 -18.41 -5.43
CA ILE A 131 -23.18 -17.37 -5.47
C ILE A 131 -24.03 -17.46 -6.75
N ILE A 132 -23.52 -18.15 -7.79
CA ILE A 132 -24.21 -18.44 -9.06
C ILE A 132 -24.73 -19.88 -8.99
#